data_AF-A0A965U6R0-F1
#
_entry.id   AF-A0A965U6R0-F1
#
_cell.length_a   1.000
_cell.length_b   1.000
_cell.length_c   1.000
_cell.angle_alpha   90.00
_cell.angle_beta   90.00
_cell.angle_gamma   90.00
#
_symmetry.space_group_name_H-M   'P 1'
#
loop_
_entity.id
_entity.type
_entity.pdbx_description
1 polymer ?
#
loop_
_entity_poly.entity_id
_entity_poly.type
_entity_poly.pdbx_seq_one_letter_code
_entity_poly.pdbx_strand_id
1 'polypeptide(L)'
;MKRKAIRVLAVFLATASLLSCVAFAGMGRFTKKNTWPEGGAFRDVSAKSWYQSDVRACYEVGLFSGRGGGLFDPTGPVTVAEAVALAARISNIYRGGPGVFDQNCSPWYDTTVKIAISMKVIAKNDFTDADYKRPATRAELAYIFSNALPAEEYAVLN
;
A
#
# COMPACT_ATOMS: atom_id res chain seq x y z
N MET A 1 31.85 -9.78 -62.07
CA MET A 1 30.42 -9.62 -61.71
C MET A 1 30.32 -9.54 -60.19
N LYS A 2 29.70 -8.46 -59.68
CA LYS A 2 28.95 -8.31 -58.41
C LYS A 2 29.65 -8.67 -57.07
N ARG A 3 29.59 -7.91 -55.97
CA ARG A 3 29.09 -6.59 -55.57
C ARG A 3 29.68 -6.35 -54.17
N LYS A 4 30.07 -5.11 -53.86
CA LYS A 4 30.44 -4.63 -52.53
C LYS A 4 29.29 -4.89 -51.55
N ALA A 5 29.55 -5.53 -50.41
CA ALA A 5 28.77 -5.56 -49.16
C ALA A 5 29.49 -6.61 -48.27
N ILE A 6 29.74 -6.50 -46.96
CA ILE A 6 29.00 -5.87 -45.88
C ILE A 6 30.05 -5.45 -44.83
N ARG A 7 30.22 -4.14 -44.67
CA ARG A 7 30.63 -3.54 -43.40
C ARG A 7 29.43 -3.70 -42.46
N VAL A 8 29.60 -4.37 -41.31
CA VAL A 8 29.01 -4.08 -39.98
C VAL A 8 29.41 -5.27 -39.09
N LEU A 9 30.69 -5.29 -38.72
CA LEU A 9 31.18 -5.93 -37.51
C LEU A 9 31.09 -4.84 -36.43
N ALA A 10 30.52 -5.14 -35.26
CA ALA A 10 30.42 -4.26 -34.07
C ALA A 10 29.16 -3.38 -33.87
N VAL A 11 27.94 -3.92 -33.97
CA VAL A 11 26.73 -3.30 -33.35
C VAL A 11 25.83 -4.29 -32.58
N PHE A 12 26.17 -5.59 -32.51
CA PHE A 12 25.38 -6.57 -31.73
C PHE A 12 25.91 -6.85 -30.31
N LEU A 13 26.96 -6.16 -29.87
CA LEU A 13 27.52 -6.25 -28.51
C LEU A 13 27.25 -4.99 -27.67
N ALA A 14 26.19 -4.25 -28.00
CA ALA A 14 25.74 -3.06 -27.25
C ALA A 14 24.21 -3.01 -27.06
N THR A 15 23.49 -4.09 -27.41
CA THR A 15 22.06 -4.26 -27.14
C THR A 15 21.75 -5.21 -25.98
N ALA A 16 22.73 -5.60 -25.16
CA ALA A 16 22.48 -5.80 -23.71
C ALA A 16 22.28 -4.44 -23.02
N SER A 17 21.46 -3.64 -23.69
CA SER A 17 20.56 -2.62 -23.21
C SER A 17 20.14 -2.92 -21.79
N LEU A 18 20.34 -1.93 -20.92
CA LEU A 18 19.33 -1.54 -19.97
C LEU A 18 18.75 -2.75 -19.23
N LEU A 19 19.59 -3.43 -18.44
CA LEU A 19 19.15 -3.65 -17.07
C LEU A 19 19.06 -2.24 -16.47
N SER A 20 18.02 -1.52 -16.89
CA SER A 20 17.49 -0.40 -16.16
C SER A 20 17.45 -0.92 -14.75
N CYS A 21 18.25 -0.28 -13.90
CA CYS A 21 17.93 -0.18 -12.50
C CYS A 21 16.41 0.05 -12.47
N VAL A 22 15.64 -1.02 -12.26
CA VAL A 22 14.30 -0.88 -11.76
C VAL A 22 14.60 -0.29 -10.41
N ALA A 23 14.58 1.04 -10.33
CA ALA A 23 14.79 1.75 -9.11
C ALA A 23 13.79 1.13 -8.14
N PHE A 24 14.30 0.29 -7.24
CA PHE A 24 13.49 -0.34 -6.23
C PHE A 24 13.21 0.77 -5.22
N ALA A 25 12.30 1.66 -5.58
CA ALA A 25 11.87 2.73 -4.71
C ALA A 25 10.87 2.17 -3.69
N GLY A 26 11.15 1.03 -3.04
CA GLY A 26 10.25 0.31 -2.13
C GLY A 26 9.60 1.22 -1.10
N MET A 27 10.27 1.47 0.02
CA MET A 27 9.81 2.46 1.00
C MET A 27 9.89 3.91 0.49
N GLY A 28 10.75 4.19 -0.51
CA GLY A 28 10.87 5.51 -1.13
C GLY A 28 9.61 5.98 -1.89
N ARG A 29 8.65 5.09 -2.17
CA ARG A 29 7.37 5.43 -2.83
C ARG A 29 6.35 6.07 -1.91
N PHE A 30 6.53 5.99 -0.59
CA PHE A 30 5.65 6.65 0.38
C PHE A 30 6.01 8.13 0.50
N THR A 31 5.62 8.91 -0.50
CA THR A 31 5.85 10.35 -0.55
C THR A 31 4.65 11.13 -0.03
N LYS A 32 4.89 12.36 0.41
CA LYS A 32 3.84 13.27 0.86
C LYS A 32 2.88 13.58 -0.29
N LYS A 33 1.61 13.20 -0.13
CA LYS A 33 0.50 13.46 -1.04
C LYS A 33 -0.44 14.54 -0.51
N ASN A 34 -0.61 14.63 0.81
CA ASN A 34 -1.49 15.58 1.47
C ASN A 34 -0.68 16.47 2.43
N THR A 35 -1.21 17.65 2.73
CA THR A 35 -0.66 18.55 3.75
C THR A 35 -1.58 18.58 4.94
N TRP A 36 -1.04 18.29 6.13
CA TRP A 36 -1.80 18.43 7.37
C TRP A 36 -2.24 19.89 7.57
N PRO A 37 -3.56 20.16 7.68
CA PRO A 37 -4.06 21.52 7.78
C PRO A 37 -3.73 22.14 9.15
N GLU A 38 -3.63 23.46 9.16
CA GLU A 38 -3.53 24.23 10.39
C GLU A 38 -4.75 23.97 11.28
N GLY A 39 -4.53 23.66 12.55
CA GLY A 39 -5.60 23.29 13.49
C GLY A 39 -6.00 21.81 13.51
N GLY A 40 -5.51 20.98 12.58
CA GLY A 40 -5.75 19.53 12.57
C GLY A 40 -6.68 19.04 11.46
N ALA A 41 -6.40 17.85 10.90
CA ALA A 41 -7.25 17.25 9.84
C ALA A 41 -8.56 16.65 10.38
N PHE A 42 -8.58 16.27 11.66
CA PHE A 42 -9.68 15.56 12.28
C PHE A 42 -10.01 16.15 13.65
N ARG A 43 -11.29 16.41 13.90
CA ARG A 43 -11.77 17.08 15.13
C ARG A 43 -11.66 16.22 16.39
N ASP A 44 -11.56 14.90 16.22
CA ASP A 44 -11.41 13.90 17.27
C ASP A 44 -9.95 13.44 17.47
N VAL A 45 -9.00 14.12 16.83
CA VAL A 45 -7.57 13.90 17.00
C VAL A 45 -6.94 15.14 17.62
N SER A 46 -6.75 15.11 18.94
CA SER A 46 -6.07 16.18 19.68
C SER A 46 -4.58 16.22 19.33
N ALA A 47 -4.01 17.43 19.24
CA ALA A 47 -2.57 17.64 19.08
C ALA A 47 -1.72 17.03 20.22
N LYS A 48 -2.33 16.72 21.36
CA LYS A 48 -1.68 16.10 22.52
C LYS A 48 -1.83 14.58 22.57
N SER A 49 -2.61 13.98 21.65
CA SER A 49 -2.79 12.53 21.63
C SER A 49 -1.49 11.85 21.22
N TRP A 50 -1.14 10.77 21.92
CA TRP A 50 0.11 10.01 21.67
C TRP A 50 0.20 9.46 20.24
N TYR A 51 -0.94 9.20 19.59
CA TYR A 51 -1.04 8.71 18.20
C TYR A 51 -1.10 9.82 17.15
N GLN A 52 -1.08 11.10 17.53
CA GLN A 52 -1.34 12.19 16.59
C GLN A 52 -0.28 12.28 15.49
N SER A 53 0.99 12.07 15.83
CA SER A 53 2.08 12.05 14.86
C SER A 53 1.91 10.95 13.80
N ASP A 54 1.44 9.78 14.22
CA ASP A 54 1.25 8.63 13.34
C ASP A 54 0.05 8.84 12.42
N VAL A 55 -1.06 9.34 12.96
CA VAL A 55 -2.24 9.73 12.17
C VAL A 55 -1.86 10.78 11.13
N ARG A 56 -1.07 11.79 11.53
CA ARG A 56 -0.57 12.82 10.63
C ARG A 56 0.30 12.23 9.54
N ALA A 57 1.27 11.37 9.87
CA ALA A 57 2.16 10.75 8.90
C ALA A 57 1.36 9.95 7.87
N CYS A 58 0.45 9.09 8.33
CA CYS A 58 -0.41 8.30 7.44
C CYS A 58 -1.35 9.16 6.59
N TYR A 59 -1.88 10.26 7.13
CA TYR A 59 -2.68 11.23 6.37
C TYR A 59 -1.84 11.89 5.27
N GLU A 60 -0.64 12.39 5.61
CA GLU A 60 0.23 13.11 4.69
C GLU A 60 0.70 12.21 3.54
N VAL A 61 0.93 10.91 3.76
CA VAL A 61 1.27 9.96 2.67
C VAL A 61 0.04 9.38 1.95
N GLY A 62 -1.17 9.75 2.36
CA GLY A 62 -2.43 9.32 1.72
C GLY A 62 -2.84 7.88 2.03
N LEU A 63 -2.42 7.32 3.17
CA LEU A 63 -2.88 6.01 3.65
C LEU A 63 -4.28 6.07 4.29
N PHE A 64 -4.62 7.18 4.94
CA PHE A 64 -5.94 7.42 5.54
C PHE A 64 -6.56 8.75 5.08
N SER A 65 -7.89 8.76 4.97
CA SER A 65 -8.72 9.95 4.74
C SER A 65 -9.73 10.20 5.88
N GLY A 66 -9.72 9.38 6.92
CA GLY A 66 -10.73 9.37 7.99
C GLY A 66 -12.04 8.69 7.59
N ARG A 67 -13.03 8.72 8.50
CA ARG A 67 -14.37 8.12 8.32
C ARG A 67 -15.39 9.07 7.69
N GLY A 68 -14.94 10.24 7.23
CA GLY A 68 -15.82 11.31 6.75
C GLY A 68 -16.28 12.25 7.86
N GLY A 69 -16.90 13.37 7.49
CA GLY A 69 -17.38 14.38 8.43
C GLY A 69 -16.28 15.01 9.31
N GLY A 70 -15.01 14.93 8.90
CA GLY A 70 -13.87 15.42 9.67
C GLY A 70 -13.49 14.56 10.89
N LEU A 71 -13.84 13.26 10.88
CA LEU A 71 -13.52 12.32 11.96
C LEU A 71 -12.47 11.28 11.52
N PHE A 72 -11.58 10.92 12.44
CA PHE A 72 -10.68 9.78 12.31
C PHE A 72 -11.21 8.53 13.01
N ASP A 73 -11.91 8.70 14.13
CA ASP A 73 -12.41 7.69 15.07
C ASP A 73 -11.30 6.80 15.68
N PRO A 74 -10.40 7.38 16.50
CA PRO A 74 -9.25 6.66 17.06
C PRO A 74 -9.64 5.57 18.07
N THR A 75 -10.86 5.60 18.61
CA THR A 75 -11.35 4.63 19.61
C THR A 75 -12.24 3.56 18.99
N GLY A 76 -12.69 3.76 17.76
CA GLY A 76 -13.53 2.80 17.04
C GLY A 76 -12.76 1.55 16.63
N PRO A 77 -13.45 0.40 16.50
CA PRO A 77 -12.81 -0.80 15.99
C PRO A 77 -12.45 -0.64 14.51
N VAL A 78 -11.37 -1.30 14.11
CA VAL A 78 -11.03 -1.54 12.70
C VAL A 78 -11.61 -2.88 12.30
N THR A 79 -12.38 -2.92 11.23
CA THR A 79 -12.93 -4.15 10.65
C THR A 79 -11.87 -4.93 9.87
N VAL A 80 -12.10 -6.22 9.67
CA VAL A 80 -11.21 -7.04 8.81
C VAL A 80 -11.10 -6.45 7.40
N ALA A 81 -12.22 -5.98 6.81
CA ALA A 81 -12.19 -5.32 5.51
C ALA A 81 -11.32 -4.06 5.47
N GLU A 82 -11.43 -3.18 6.47
CA GLU A 82 -10.60 -1.98 6.56
C GLU A 82 -9.11 -2.32 6.69
N ALA A 83 -8.77 -3.34 7.51
CA ALA A 83 -7.40 -3.81 7.67
C ALA A 83 -6.82 -4.36 6.36
N VAL A 84 -7.56 -5.24 5.66
CA VAL A 84 -7.16 -5.81 4.37
C VAL A 84 -7.02 -4.72 3.32
N ALA A 85 -7.96 -3.77 3.26
CA ALA A 85 -7.90 -2.65 2.33
C ALA A 85 -6.66 -1.76 2.56
N LEU A 86 -6.31 -1.51 3.83
CA LEU A 86 -5.11 -0.74 4.15
C LEU A 86 -3.83 -1.50 3.79
N ALA A 87 -3.73 -2.78 4.12
CA ALA A 87 -2.57 -3.59 3.78
C ALA A 87 -2.40 -3.75 2.26
N ALA A 88 -3.50 -3.91 1.52
CA ALA A 88 -3.49 -3.87 0.06
C ALA A 88 -2.96 -2.53 -0.46
N ARG A 89 -3.39 -1.40 0.12
CA ARG A 89 -2.91 -0.07 -0.26
C ARG A 89 -1.40 0.07 -0.02
N ILE A 90 -0.92 -0.36 1.15
CA ILE A 90 0.50 -0.35 1.51
C ILE A 90 1.32 -1.14 0.48
N SER A 91 0.96 -2.41 0.25
CA SER A 91 1.67 -3.28 -0.70
C SER A 91 1.61 -2.73 -2.13
N ASN A 92 0.48 -2.14 -2.55
CA ASN A 92 0.35 -1.55 -3.86
C ASN A 92 1.28 -0.35 -4.05
N ILE A 93 1.32 0.59 -3.08
CA ILE A 93 2.24 1.74 -3.11
C ILE A 93 3.69 1.25 -3.13
N TYR A 94 4.04 0.31 -2.25
CA TYR A 94 5.39 -0.26 -2.18
C TYR A 94 5.85 -0.83 -3.52
N ARG A 95 4.94 -1.47 -4.27
CA ARG A 95 5.20 -2.09 -5.58
C ARG A 95 5.08 -1.12 -6.76
N GLY A 96 4.90 0.17 -6.52
CA GLY A 96 4.85 1.21 -7.56
C GLY A 96 3.44 1.51 -8.10
N GLY A 97 2.39 0.95 -7.48
CA GLY A 97 1.02 1.30 -7.77
C GLY A 97 0.57 2.59 -7.08
N PRO A 98 -0.59 3.15 -7.48
CA PRO A 98 -1.06 4.45 -6.99
C PRO A 98 -1.59 4.43 -5.54
N GLY A 99 -1.90 3.26 -4.97
CA GLY A 99 -2.57 3.13 -3.68
C GLY A 99 -4.05 3.52 -3.67
N VAL A 100 -4.64 3.70 -4.85
CA VAL A 100 -6.04 4.07 -5.06
C VAL A 100 -6.73 2.91 -5.73
N PHE A 101 -7.89 2.52 -5.20
CA PHE A 101 -8.68 1.39 -5.69
C PHE A 101 -10.11 1.82 -5.92
N ASP A 102 -10.76 1.20 -6.90
CA ASP A 102 -12.17 1.42 -7.17
C ASP A 102 -13.03 0.86 -6.03
N GLN A 103 -13.80 1.73 -5.39
CA GLN A 103 -14.75 1.40 -4.33
C GLN A 103 -16.19 1.34 -4.86
N ASN A 104 -16.43 1.58 -6.15
CA ASN A 104 -17.74 1.44 -6.80
C ASN A 104 -18.08 -0.03 -7.08
N CYS A 105 -17.87 -0.87 -6.08
CA CYS A 105 -18.21 -2.29 -6.09
C CYS A 105 -19.07 -2.62 -4.88
N SER A 106 -19.79 -3.74 -4.95
CA SER A 106 -20.60 -4.24 -3.85
C SER A 106 -20.12 -5.65 -3.47
N PRO A 107 -19.58 -5.85 -2.26
CA PRO A 107 -19.28 -4.85 -1.22
C PRO A 107 -18.10 -3.93 -1.60
N TRP A 108 -18.00 -2.75 -0.97
CA TRP A 108 -17.01 -1.70 -1.30
C TRP A 108 -15.53 -2.17 -1.25
N TYR A 109 -15.26 -3.24 -0.51
CA TYR A 109 -13.93 -3.82 -0.31
C TYR A 109 -13.58 -4.96 -1.28
N ASP A 110 -14.48 -5.34 -2.20
CA ASP A 110 -14.25 -6.49 -3.09
C ASP A 110 -12.98 -6.32 -3.94
N THR A 111 -12.77 -5.12 -4.51
CA THR A 111 -11.55 -4.79 -5.26
C THR A 111 -10.29 -4.96 -4.40
N THR A 112 -10.32 -4.49 -3.15
CA THR A 112 -9.14 -4.52 -2.29
C THR A 112 -8.82 -5.92 -1.79
N VAL A 113 -9.83 -6.76 -1.53
CA VAL A 113 -9.66 -8.18 -1.21
C VAL A 113 -8.99 -8.92 -2.37
N LYS A 114 -9.47 -8.72 -3.61
CA LYS A 114 -8.86 -9.33 -4.81
C LYS A 114 -7.40 -8.93 -4.99
N ILE A 115 -7.09 -7.66 -4.73
CA ILE A 115 -5.72 -7.13 -4.79
C ILE A 115 -4.87 -7.69 -3.65
N ALA A 116 -5.39 -7.78 -2.43
CA ALA A 116 -4.70 -8.37 -1.29
C ALA A 116 -4.30 -9.84 -1.57
N ILE A 117 -5.21 -10.63 -2.16
CA ILE A 117 -4.94 -12.01 -2.57
C ILE A 117 -3.86 -12.04 -3.66
N SER A 118 -3.94 -11.19 -4.68
CA SER A 118 -2.96 -11.19 -5.78
C SER A 118 -1.54 -10.83 -5.34
N MET A 119 -1.42 -9.99 -4.32
CA MET A 119 -0.14 -9.60 -3.71
C MET A 119 0.31 -10.53 -2.58
N LYS A 120 -0.49 -11.55 -2.24
CA LYS A 120 -0.24 -12.49 -1.14
C LYS A 120 -0.22 -11.84 0.25
N VAL A 121 -0.98 -10.76 0.44
CA VAL A 121 -1.23 -10.14 1.76
C VAL A 121 -2.12 -11.04 2.61
N ILE A 122 -3.08 -11.71 1.97
CA ILE A 122 -3.94 -12.75 2.55
C ILE A 122 -4.04 -13.90 1.55
N ALA A 123 -4.33 -15.11 2.02
CA ALA A 123 -4.68 -16.23 1.16
C ALA A 123 -6.17 -16.21 0.77
N LYS A 124 -6.48 -16.93 -0.30
CA LYS A 124 -7.87 -17.16 -0.70
C LYS A 124 -8.56 -17.96 0.41
N ASN A 125 -9.73 -17.48 0.86
CA ASN A 125 -10.57 -18.06 1.91
C ASN A 125 -10.06 -17.92 3.35
N ASP A 126 -9.09 -17.04 3.64
CA ASP A 126 -8.74 -16.71 5.04
C ASP A 126 -9.91 -16.09 5.81
N PHE A 127 -10.78 -15.38 5.10
CA PHE A 127 -11.92 -14.67 5.67
C PHE A 127 -13.18 -14.90 4.82
N THR A 128 -14.31 -15.12 5.49
CA THR A 128 -15.63 -15.17 4.87
C THR A 128 -16.24 -13.78 4.73
N ASP A 129 -17.34 -13.66 3.98
CA ASP A 129 -18.11 -12.41 3.86
C ASP A 129 -18.60 -11.84 5.21
N ALA A 130 -18.81 -12.72 6.20
CA ALA A 130 -19.17 -12.32 7.55
C ALA A 130 -17.95 -11.76 8.32
N ASP A 131 -16.78 -12.37 8.15
CA ASP A 131 -15.53 -11.94 8.80
C ASP A 131 -15.13 -10.52 8.39
N TYR A 132 -15.27 -10.18 7.11
CA TYR A 132 -14.92 -8.86 6.60
C TYR A 132 -15.66 -7.71 7.30
N LYS A 133 -16.85 -7.96 7.87
CA LYS A 133 -17.72 -6.92 8.45
C LYS A 133 -17.55 -6.76 9.96
N ARG A 134 -16.91 -7.71 10.64
CA ARG A 134 -16.68 -7.64 12.09
C ARG A 134 -15.36 -6.94 12.42
N PRO A 135 -15.19 -6.48 13.67
CA PRO A 135 -13.89 -6.05 14.17
C PRO A 135 -12.80 -7.12 13.95
N ALA A 136 -11.63 -6.66 13.52
CA ALA A 136 -10.44 -7.48 13.44
C ALA A 136 -9.84 -7.68 14.84
N THR A 137 -9.38 -8.90 15.11
CA THR A 137 -8.57 -9.19 16.29
C THR A 137 -7.14 -8.68 16.10
N ARG A 138 -6.40 -8.52 17.20
CA ARG A 138 -4.98 -8.13 17.14
C ARG A 138 -4.13 -9.14 16.36
N ALA A 139 -4.47 -10.43 16.46
CA ALA A 139 -3.78 -11.50 15.73
C ALA A 139 -4.03 -11.39 14.22
N GLU A 140 -5.27 -11.12 13.81
CA GLU A 140 -5.61 -10.91 12.40
C GLU A 140 -4.94 -9.66 11.85
N LEU A 141 -4.92 -8.55 12.60
CA LEU A 141 -4.19 -7.35 12.19
C LEU A 141 -2.70 -7.64 12.01
N ALA A 142 -2.07 -8.35 12.96
CA ALA A 142 -0.66 -8.73 12.86
C ALA A 142 -0.40 -9.61 11.64
N TYR A 143 -1.24 -10.62 11.40
CA TYR A 143 -1.16 -11.48 10.22
C TYR A 143 -1.26 -10.67 8.93
N ILE A 144 -2.30 -9.84 8.78
CA ILE A 144 -2.54 -9.03 7.59
C ILE A 144 -1.37 -8.08 7.32
N PHE A 145 -0.91 -7.34 8.34
CA PHE A 145 0.15 -6.34 8.15
C PHE A 145 1.55 -6.95 8.03
N SER A 146 1.80 -8.15 8.56
CA SER A 146 3.08 -8.85 8.38
C SER A 146 3.33 -9.27 6.92
N ASN A 147 2.27 -9.34 6.11
CA ASN A 147 2.35 -9.68 4.69
C ASN A 147 2.18 -8.45 3.76
N ALA A 148 2.07 -7.24 4.33
CA ALA A 148 1.85 -6.01 3.55
C ALA A 148 3.13 -5.48 2.87
N LEU A 149 4.30 -5.79 3.43
CA LEU A 149 5.62 -5.46 2.90
C LEU A 149 6.43 -6.76 2.76
N PRO A 150 7.50 -6.79 1.98
CA PRO A 150 8.33 -7.98 1.88
C PRO A 150 9.20 -8.13 3.13
N ALA A 151 9.71 -9.34 3.38
CA ALA A 151 10.36 -9.72 4.62
C ALA A 151 11.57 -8.84 4.98
N GLU A 152 12.25 -8.28 3.98
CA GLU A 152 13.45 -7.46 4.12
C GLU A 152 13.16 -6.13 4.83
N GLU A 153 11.90 -5.66 4.84
CA GLU A 153 11.50 -4.43 5.53
C GLU A 153 11.25 -4.65 7.05
N TYR A 154 11.15 -5.90 7.50
CA TYR A 154 10.90 -6.25 8.91
C TYR A 154 12.19 -6.70 9.61
N ALA A 155 13.24 -5.89 9.51
CA ALA A 155 14.51 -6.17 10.17
C ALA A 155 14.29 -6.55 11.64
N VAL A 156 14.94 -7.63 12.08
CA VAL A 156 14.84 -8.12 13.45
C VAL A 156 15.37 -7.03 14.38
N LEU A 157 14.50 -6.51 15.25
CA LEU A 157 14.93 -5.68 16.38
C LEU A 157 15.61 -6.62 17.37
N ASN A 158 16.95 -6.56 17.41
CA ASN A 158 17.77 -7.24 18.43
C ASN A 158 17.81 -6.41 19.71
#